data_AF-A0A529R1G4-F1
#
_entry.id   AF-A0A529R1G4-F1
#
_cell.length_a   1.000
_cell.length_b   1.000
_cell.length_c   1.000
_cell.angle_alpha   90.00
_cell.angle_beta   90.00
_cell.angle_gamma   90.00
#
_symmetry.space_group_name_H-M   'P 1'
#
loop_
_entity.id
_entity.type
_entity.pdbx_description
1 polymer ?
#
loop_
_entity_poly.entity_id
_entity_poly.type
_entity_poly.pdbx_seq_one_letter_code
_entity_poly.pdbx_strand_id
1 'polypeptide(L)'
;MAKKQSTYRAIAIGKALAAATLKRRAQAVEKRQRALAKAKVKVEGTAREVSKVPITHASVGVLIAEGDSWFDYPFHDILSDLEDSYGFDVESAAHRGDTVEDMAYSDGQLDDFARRVEKVLRTGVEPRAVLLSGGGNDVAGDEFAMLLNHATSSIAGLNQSIVTGIIDQRIRDAYVTILSAITEICKAHLGHPVPIVIHGYDYPVPDGRG
;
A
#
# COMPACT_ATOMS: atom_id res chain seq x y z
N MET A 1 17.40 -13.12 -19.14
CA MET A 1 17.65 -11.67 -19.26
C MET A 1 16.35 -10.84 -19.26
N ALA A 2 15.28 -11.27 -19.95
CA ALA A 2 14.00 -10.55 -20.00
C ALA A 2 13.33 -10.25 -18.63
N LYS A 3 13.19 -11.24 -17.72
CA LYS A 3 12.59 -11.04 -16.37
C LYS A 3 13.35 -9.98 -15.52
N LYS A 4 14.68 -9.94 -15.61
CA LYS A 4 15.50 -8.91 -14.93
C LYS A 4 15.24 -7.52 -15.51
N GLN A 5 15.16 -7.41 -16.84
CA GLN A 5 14.88 -6.14 -17.52
C GLN A 5 13.47 -5.60 -17.20
N SER A 6 12.46 -6.48 -17.07
CA SER A 6 11.11 -6.09 -16.60
C SER A 6 11.16 -5.51 -15.19
N THR A 7 11.85 -6.18 -14.28
CA THR A 7 11.96 -5.74 -12.88
C THR A 7 12.60 -4.35 -12.76
N TYR A 8 13.69 -4.07 -13.49
CA TYR A 8 14.31 -2.73 -13.49
C TYR A 8 13.38 -1.65 -14.05
N ARG A 9 12.57 -1.98 -15.06
CA ARG A 9 11.57 -1.05 -15.61
C ARG A 9 10.46 -0.79 -14.60
N ALA A 10 9.91 -1.81 -13.97
CA ALA A 10 8.88 -1.69 -12.93
C ALA A 10 9.36 -0.82 -11.74
N ILE A 11 10.61 -1.00 -11.31
CA ILE A 11 11.25 -0.11 -10.32
C ILE A 11 11.30 1.32 -10.83
N ALA A 12 11.82 1.53 -12.05
CA ALA A 12 11.93 2.89 -12.62
C ALA A 12 10.56 3.60 -12.72
N ILE A 13 9.51 2.85 -13.09
CA ILE A 13 8.12 3.34 -13.10
C ILE A 13 7.68 3.71 -11.68
N GLY A 14 7.90 2.85 -10.69
CA GLY A 14 7.54 3.15 -9.29
C GLY A 14 8.23 4.41 -8.76
N LYS A 15 9.51 4.62 -9.09
CA LYS A 15 10.22 5.86 -8.77
C LYS A 15 9.61 7.09 -9.45
N ALA A 16 9.23 6.97 -10.72
CA ALA A 16 8.61 8.06 -11.46
C ALA A 16 7.23 8.42 -10.88
N LEU A 17 6.43 7.42 -10.52
CA LEU A 17 5.15 7.60 -9.85
C LEU A 17 5.32 8.28 -8.49
N ALA A 18 6.27 7.81 -7.66
CA ALA A 18 6.59 8.47 -6.40
C ALA A 18 6.98 9.95 -6.59
N ALA A 19 7.83 10.26 -7.58
CA ALA A 19 8.21 11.65 -7.88
C ALA A 19 7.01 12.51 -8.31
N ALA A 20 6.11 11.96 -9.14
CA ALA A 20 4.88 12.65 -9.55
C ALA A 20 3.95 12.90 -8.35
N THR A 21 3.75 11.88 -7.51
CA THR A 21 2.98 11.97 -6.27
C THR A 21 3.55 13.04 -5.34
N LEU A 22 4.85 12.99 -5.04
CA LEU A 22 5.52 13.98 -4.17
C LEU A 22 5.36 15.41 -4.69
N LYS A 23 5.42 15.61 -6.02
CA LYS A 23 5.16 16.91 -6.64
C LYS A 23 3.72 17.38 -6.42
N ARG A 24 2.72 16.52 -6.61
CA ARG A 24 1.30 16.84 -6.33
C ARG A 24 1.08 17.14 -4.85
N ARG A 25 1.69 16.33 -3.98
CA ARG A 25 1.64 16.47 -2.52
C ARG A 25 2.26 17.78 -2.03
N ALA A 26 3.39 18.21 -2.57
CA ALA A 26 3.99 19.50 -2.23
C ALA A 26 2.99 20.67 -2.42
N GLN A 27 2.24 20.67 -3.53
CA GLN A 27 1.19 21.66 -3.77
C GLN A 27 0.05 21.58 -2.74
N ALA A 28 -0.35 20.36 -2.36
CA ALA A 28 -1.36 20.15 -1.33
C ALA A 28 -0.90 20.61 0.06
N VAL A 29 0.38 20.42 0.40
CA VAL A 29 1.00 20.91 1.64
C VAL A 29 1.01 22.43 1.68
N GLU A 30 1.42 23.10 0.59
CA GLU A 30 1.36 24.56 0.50
C GLU A 30 -0.08 25.10 0.67
N LYS A 31 -1.05 24.46 0.00
CA LYS A 31 -2.47 24.81 0.15
C LYS A 31 -2.93 24.68 1.60
N ARG A 32 -2.51 23.61 2.29
CA ARG A 32 -2.79 23.41 3.72
C ARG A 32 -2.15 24.49 4.59
N GLN A 33 -0.89 24.84 4.35
CA GLN A 33 -0.20 25.90 5.11
C GLN A 33 -0.92 27.24 4.97
N ARG A 34 -1.37 27.60 3.77
CA ARG A 34 -2.20 28.80 3.54
C ARG A 34 -3.53 28.74 4.31
N ALA A 35 -4.17 27.58 4.36
CA ALA A 35 -5.41 27.40 5.11
C ALA A 35 -5.19 27.57 6.63
N LEU A 36 -4.11 27.01 7.18
CA LEU A 36 -3.74 27.16 8.60
C LEU A 36 -3.40 28.60 8.97
N ALA A 37 -2.64 29.30 8.10
CA ALA A 37 -2.32 30.72 8.29
C ALA A 37 -3.59 31.58 8.29
N LYS A 38 -4.52 31.33 7.36
CA LYS A 38 -5.82 32.01 7.32
C LYS A 38 -6.64 31.75 8.59
N ALA A 39 -6.58 30.53 9.13
CA ALA A 39 -7.24 30.15 10.38
C ALA A 39 -6.51 30.62 11.65
N LYS A 40 -5.36 31.31 11.53
CA LYS A 40 -4.52 31.76 12.64
C LYS A 40 -4.11 30.64 13.61
N VAL A 41 -4.01 29.40 13.10
CA VAL A 41 -3.52 28.26 13.89
C VAL A 41 -2.01 28.39 13.98
N LYS A 42 -1.46 28.46 15.20
CA LYS A 42 0.00 28.39 15.41
C LYS A 42 0.47 27.00 14.99
N VAL A 43 1.26 26.94 13.93
CA VAL A 43 2.00 25.73 13.57
C VAL A 43 3.31 25.80 14.34
N GLU A 44 3.42 25.04 15.42
CA GLU A 44 4.73 24.81 16.04
C GLU A 44 5.62 24.11 15.01
N GLY A 45 6.79 24.68 14.73
CA GLY A 45 7.67 24.19 13.68
C GLY A 45 8.17 22.80 14.01
N THR A 46 7.78 21.80 13.23
CA THR A 46 8.26 20.40 13.29
C THR A 46 9.72 20.24 12.87
N ALA A 47 10.47 21.34 12.74
CA ALA A 47 11.87 21.34 12.39
C ALA A 47 12.73 21.30 13.67
N ARG A 48 12.79 20.13 14.32
CA ARG A 48 13.96 19.66 15.09
C ARG A 48 13.66 18.28 15.66
N GLU A 49 14.33 17.29 15.06
CA GLU A 49 14.39 15.88 15.46
C GLU A 49 13.03 15.19 15.55
N VAL A 50 12.72 14.36 14.56
CA VAL A 50 11.70 13.33 14.73
C VAL A 50 12.19 12.45 15.87
N SER A 51 11.61 12.61 17.05
CA SER A 51 12.07 11.89 18.23
C SER A 51 11.65 10.44 18.09
N LYS A 52 12.57 9.51 18.33
CA LYS A 52 12.26 8.07 18.47
C LYS A 52 11.31 7.78 19.66
N VAL A 53 10.97 8.80 20.44
CA VAL A 53 10.06 8.73 21.57
C VAL A 53 8.79 9.51 21.20
N PRO A 54 7.60 8.88 21.19
CA PRO A 54 6.39 9.55 20.78
C PRO A 54 5.97 10.62 21.78
N ILE A 55 5.37 11.70 21.29
CA ILE A 55 4.42 12.49 22.07
C ILE A 55 3.35 11.50 22.54
N THR A 56 3.18 11.39 23.86
CA THR A 56 2.53 10.28 24.57
C THR A 56 1.06 10.05 24.16
N HIS A 57 0.85 9.29 23.08
CA HIS A 57 -0.27 8.37 22.95
C HIS A 57 0.23 7.02 23.44
N ALA A 58 -0.51 6.33 24.31
CA ALA A 58 -0.12 5.02 24.82
C ALA A 58 -0.21 3.98 23.69
N SER A 59 0.82 3.92 22.85
CA SER A 59 0.88 3.13 21.62
C SER A 59 2.23 2.44 21.50
N VAL A 60 2.23 1.22 20.96
CA VAL A 60 3.47 0.44 20.71
C VAL A 60 4.19 0.89 19.43
N GLY A 61 3.54 1.72 18.61
CA GLY A 61 4.07 2.32 17.39
C GLY A 61 2.97 2.66 16.40
N VAL A 62 3.30 3.51 15.42
CA VAL A 62 2.37 3.87 14.34
C VAL A 62 2.66 3.03 13.10
N LEU A 63 1.62 2.46 12.51
CA LEU A 63 1.67 1.75 11.23
C LEU A 63 0.93 2.57 10.17
N ILE A 64 1.37 2.46 8.92
CA ILE A 64 0.65 3.02 7.77
C ILE A 64 0.23 1.88 6.86
N ALA A 65 -1.04 1.75 6.56
CA ALA A 65 -1.57 0.66 5.75
C ALA A 65 -1.94 1.14 4.34
N GLU A 66 -1.52 0.36 3.35
CA GLU A 66 -1.94 0.41 1.96
C GLU A 66 -2.51 -0.97 1.62
N GLY A 67 -3.66 -1.07 0.97
CA GLY A 67 -4.16 -2.39 0.64
C GLY A 67 -5.61 -2.50 0.23
N ASP A 68 -6.08 -3.74 0.26
CA ASP A 68 -7.39 -4.19 -0.13
C ASP A 68 -8.34 -4.41 1.07
N SER A 69 -9.38 -5.22 0.86
CA SER A 69 -10.42 -5.50 1.84
C SER A 69 -9.92 -6.17 3.12
N TRP A 70 -8.72 -6.75 3.18
CA TRP A 70 -8.17 -7.23 4.46
C TRP A 70 -7.84 -6.11 5.45
N PHE A 71 -7.70 -4.88 4.93
CA PHE A 71 -7.41 -3.65 5.66
C PHE A 71 -8.56 -2.63 5.59
N ASP A 72 -9.70 -3.01 5.02
CA ASP A 72 -10.93 -2.22 4.95
C ASP A 72 -12.15 -3.18 4.89
N TYR A 73 -12.22 -4.14 5.81
CA TYR A 73 -13.37 -5.05 5.90
C TYR A 73 -14.44 -4.44 6.82
N PRO A 74 -15.75 -4.62 6.54
CA PRO A 74 -16.78 -4.25 7.51
C PRO A 74 -16.57 -4.89 8.88
N PHE A 75 -16.81 -4.12 9.93
CA PHE A 75 -16.83 -4.54 11.35
C PHE A 75 -15.46 -4.85 11.95
N HIS A 76 -14.76 -5.84 11.43
CA HIS A 76 -13.44 -6.25 11.93
C HIS A 76 -12.53 -6.59 10.76
N ASP A 77 -11.38 -5.93 10.74
CA ASP A 77 -10.29 -6.20 9.82
C ASP A 77 -8.97 -6.36 10.58
N ILE A 78 -7.89 -6.69 9.87
CA ILE A 78 -6.58 -6.91 10.48
C ILE A 78 -6.08 -5.64 11.18
N LEU A 79 -6.42 -4.46 10.67
CA LEU A 79 -5.97 -3.19 11.25
C LEU A 79 -6.65 -2.96 12.60
N SER A 80 -7.97 -3.19 12.70
CA SER A 80 -8.70 -3.07 13.96
C SER A 80 -8.17 -4.00 15.04
N ASP A 81 -7.77 -5.24 14.69
CA ASP A 81 -7.17 -6.16 15.65
C ASP A 81 -5.76 -5.71 16.08
N LEU A 82 -4.95 -5.17 15.15
CA LEU A 82 -3.65 -4.57 15.50
C LEU A 82 -3.79 -3.39 16.46
N GLU A 83 -4.84 -2.59 16.33
CA GLU A 83 -5.15 -1.49 17.25
C GLU A 83 -5.64 -2.02 18.60
N ASP A 84 -6.70 -2.83 18.61
CA ASP A 84 -7.41 -3.23 19.82
C ASP A 84 -6.65 -4.30 20.64
N SER A 85 -6.05 -5.28 19.98
CA SER A 85 -5.40 -6.43 20.62
C SER A 85 -3.89 -6.25 20.81
N TYR A 86 -3.25 -5.42 19.99
CA TYR A 86 -1.78 -5.24 20.00
C TYR A 86 -1.32 -3.80 20.29
N GLY A 87 -2.24 -2.83 20.38
CA GLY A 87 -1.94 -1.47 20.83
C GLY A 87 -1.14 -0.62 19.84
N PHE A 88 -1.19 -0.93 18.54
CA PHE A 88 -0.67 -0.05 17.49
C PHE A 88 -1.66 1.10 17.24
N ASP A 89 -1.17 2.19 16.66
CA ASP A 89 -2.05 3.15 15.95
C ASP A 89 -1.90 2.93 14.45
N VAL A 90 -2.99 2.95 13.69
CA VAL A 90 -2.95 2.70 12.25
C VAL A 90 -3.54 3.87 11.45
N GLU A 91 -2.78 4.34 10.46
CA GLU A 91 -3.29 5.25 9.43
C GLU A 91 -3.46 4.50 8.10
N SER A 92 -4.70 4.31 7.67
CA SER A 92 -4.99 3.50 6.48
C SER A 92 -5.34 4.33 5.24
N ALA A 93 -4.73 3.98 4.12
CA ALA A 93 -5.12 4.35 2.76
C ALA A 93 -5.73 3.15 2.00
N ALA A 94 -5.92 2.01 2.67
CA ALA A 94 -6.52 0.83 2.07
C ALA A 94 -7.97 1.07 1.67
N HIS A 95 -8.38 0.41 0.58
CA HIS A 95 -9.73 0.47 0.06
C HIS A 95 -10.14 -0.91 -0.47
N ARG A 96 -11.31 -1.37 -0.02
CA ARG A 96 -11.82 -2.68 -0.41
C ARG A 96 -12.00 -2.81 -1.93
N GLY A 97 -11.67 -3.98 -2.45
CA GLY A 97 -11.82 -4.31 -3.87
C GLY A 97 -10.63 -3.90 -4.74
N ASP A 98 -9.66 -3.17 -4.20
CA ASP A 98 -8.49 -2.77 -4.98
C ASP A 98 -7.63 -3.98 -5.36
N THR A 99 -7.22 -4.02 -6.63
CA THR A 99 -6.21 -4.95 -7.12
C THR A 99 -4.80 -4.39 -6.89
N VAL A 100 -3.76 -5.23 -6.91
CA VAL A 100 -2.37 -4.72 -6.80
C VAL A 100 -2.05 -3.77 -7.94
N GLU A 101 -2.60 -4.05 -9.12
CA GLU A 101 -2.45 -3.19 -10.29
C GLU A 101 -3.10 -1.82 -10.07
N ASP A 102 -4.31 -1.76 -9.51
CA ASP A 102 -4.97 -0.50 -9.18
C ASP A 102 -4.14 0.30 -8.18
N MET A 103 -3.68 -0.34 -7.10
CA MET A 103 -2.85 0.35 -6.11
C MET A 103 -1.53 0.88 -6.71
N ALA A 104 -0.99 0.17 -7.70
CA ALA A 104 0.26 0.54 -8.35
C ALA A 104 0.10 1.64 -9.42
N TYR A 105 -1.00 1.65 -10.17
CA TYR A 105 -1.12 2.45 -11.40
C TYR A 105 -2.36 3.35 -11.47
N SER A 106 -3.42 3.07 -10.70
CA SER A 106 -4.62 3.89 -10.67
C SER A 106 -4.38 5.20 -9.92
N ASP A 107 -5.04 6.26 -10.39
CA ASP A 107 -4.82 7.62 -9.87
C ASP A 107 -5.38 7.77 -8.44
N GLY A 108 -4.58 8.38 -7.56
CA GLY A 108 -5.01 8.81 -6.23
C GLY A 108 -4.52 7.95 -5.07
N GLN A 109 -4.30 6.65 -5.28
CA GLN A 109 -3.87 5.71 -4.24
C GLN A 109 -2.58 6.16 -3.54
N LEU A 110 -1.51 6.34 -4.32
CA LEU A 110 -0.22 6.80 -3.81
C LEU A 110 -0.29 8.21 -3.20
N ASP A 111 -1.19 9.07 -3.69
CA ASP A 111 -1.42 10.40 -3.12
C ASP A 111 -2.07 10.32 -1.73
N ASP A 112 -2.97 9.37 -1.51
CA ASP A 112 -3.58 9.13 -0.20
C ASP A 112 -2.64 8.40 0.76
N PHE A 113 -1.86 7.43 0.29
CA PHE A 113 -0.74 6.88 1.05
C PHE A 113 0.23 7.97 1.52
N ALA A 114 0.72 8.81 0.60
CA ALA A 114 1.65 9.90 0.94
C ALA A 114 1.01 10.90 1.92
N ARG A 115 -0.31 11.17 1.79
CA ARG A 115 -1.05 11.98 2.75
C ARG A 115 -1.08 11.36 4.15
N ARG A 116 -1.17 10.03 4.29
CA ARG A 116 -1.06 9.33 5.58
C ARG A 116 0.34 9.46 6.16
N VAL A 117 1.39 9.26 5.36
CA VAL A 117 2.79 9.51 5.78
C VAL A 117 2.95 10.92 6.33
N GLU A 118 2.51 11.94 5.59
CA GLU A 118 2.55 13.33 6.06
C GLU A 118 1.74 13.55 7.34
N LYS A 119 0.63 12.82 7.55
CA LYS A 119 -0.20 12.94 8.75
C LYS A 119 0.50 12.40 9.97
N VAL A 120 1.12 11.23 9.85
CA VAL A 120 1.94 10.63 10.90
C VAL A 120 3.11 11.56 11.23
N LEU A 121 3.88 12.02 10.24
CA LEU A 121 5.05 12.86 10.52
C LEU A 121 4.72 14.22 11.15
N ARG A 122 3.50 14.74 10.95
CA ARG A 122 3.05 15.96 11.63
C ARG A 122 2.90 15.79 13.14
N THR A 123 2.78 14.57 13.65
CA THR A 123 2.75 14.31 15.10
C THR A 123 4.15 14.20 15.70
N GLY A 124 5.21 14.30 14.88
CA GLY A 124 6.60 14.12 15.31
C GLY A 124 7.00 12.66 15.51
N VAL A 125 6.19 11.70 15.04
CA VAL A 125 6.44 10.26 15.14
C VAL A 125 6.83 9.70 13.78
N GLU A 126 7.82 8.80 13.74
CA GLU A 126 8.12 8.00 12.54
C GLU A 126 7.26 6.73 12.53
N PRO A 127 6.72 6.32 11.36
CA PRO A 127 6.03 5.05 11.25
C PRO A 127 7.00 3.89 11.45
N ARG A 128 6.58 2.88 12.21
CA ARG A 128 7.37 1.67 12.49
C ARG A 128 7.48 0.77 11.26
N ALA A 129 6.39 0.67 10.51
CA ALA A 129 6.32 -0.09 9.26
C ALA A 129 5.19 0.44 8.36
N VAL A 130 5.29 0.10 7.09
CA VAL A 130 4.17 0.15 6.15
C VAL A 130 3.60 -1.26 6.02
N LEU A 131 2.30 -1.40 6.12
CA LEU A 131 1.58 -2.63 5.81
C LEU A 131 1.11 -2.58 4.36
N LEU A 132 1.27 -3.68 3.63
CA LEU A 132 0.77 -3.83 2.26
C LEU A 132 -0.05 -5.12 2.14
N SER A 133 -1.32 -5.03 1.73
CA SER A 133 -2.17 -6.19 1.41
C SER A 133 -2.71 -6.07 -0.01
N GLY A 134 -2.62 -7.12 -0.81
CA GLY A 134 -3.10 -7.10 -2.19
C GLY A 134 -2.95 -8.42 -2.90
N GLY A 135 -3.73 -8.64 -3.96
CA GLY A 135 -3.57 -9.79 -4.85
C GLY A 135 -4.78 -10.71 -4.88
N GLY A 136 -5.63 -10.68 -3.85
CA GLY A 136 -6.87 -11.46 -3.83
C GLY A 136 -7.81 -11.04 -4.94
N ASN A 137 -8.09 -9.74 -5.05
CA ASN A 137 -8.98 -9.19 -6.10
C ASN A 137 -8.42 -9.37 -7.52
N ASP A 138 -7.11 -9.61 -7.67
CA ASP A 138 -6.49 -9.88 -8.97
C ASP A 138 -6.79 -11.30 -9.49
N VAL A 139 -7.27 -12.21 -8.64
CA VAL A 139 -7.47 -13.63 -8.97
C VAL A 139 -8.79 -14.24 -8.51
N ALA A 140 -9.37 -13.75 -7.42
CA ALA A 140 -10.59 -14.26 -6.81
C ALA A 140 -11.82 -13.56 -7.41
N GLY A 141 -12.93 -14.29 -7.55
CA GLY A 141 -14.14 -13.79 -8.19
C GLY A 141 -14.27 -14.28 -9.63
N ASP A 142 -14.83 -13.44 -10.50
CA ASP A 142 -15.03 -13.76 -11.92
C ASP A 142 -13.69 -13.88 -12.66
N GLU A 143 -12.66 -13.21 -12.15
CA GLU A 143 -11.26 -13.27 -12.57
C GLU A 143 -10.69 -14.69 -12.46
N PHE A 144 -11.19 -15.51 -11.53
CA PHE A 144 -10.70 -16.87 -11.38
C PHE A 144 -11.06 -17.75 -12.59
N ALA A 145 -12.20 -17.48 -13.22
CA ALA A 145 -12.71 -18.32 -14.31
C ALA A 145 -11.76 -18.34 -15.51
N MET A 146 -11.10 -17.22 -15.83
CA MET A 146 -10.15 -17.16 -16.95
C MET A 146 -8.86 -17.94 -16.68
N LEU A 147 -8.56 -18.25 -15.41
CA LEU A 147 -7.41 -19.07 -15.04
C LEU A 147 -7.63 -20.56 -15.31
N LEU A 148 -8.86 -20.95 -15.65
CA LEU A 148 -9.27 -22.33 -15.85
C LEU A 148 -9.65 -22.60 -17.31
N ASN A 149 -9.18 -23.73 -17.82
CA ASN A 149 -9.74 -24.32 -19.03
C ASN A 149 -11.02 -25.11 -18.69
N HIS A 150 -11.92 -25.21 -19.67
CA HIS A 150 -13.15 -25.99 -19.50
C HIS A 150 -12.85 -27.43 -19.07
N ALA A 151 -13.59 -27.93 -18.06
CA ALA A 151 -13.32 -29.21 -17.42
C ALA A 151 -13.39 -30.43 -18.36
N THR A 152 -14.17 -30.33 -19.45
CA THR A 152 -14.30 -31.40 -20.47
C THR A 152 -13.38 -31.23 -21.67
N SER A 153 -12.58 -30.16 -21.72
CA SER A 153 -11.63 -29.96 -22.81
C SER A 153 -10.42 -30.89 -22.68
N SER A 154 -9.70 -31.12 -23.78
CA SER A 154 -8.44 -31.89 -23.76
C SER A 154 -7.31 -31.22 -22.97
N ILE A 155 -7.51 -29.98 -22.52
CA ILE A 155 -6.55 -29.16 -21.75
C ILE A 155 -7.13 -28.72 -20.40
N ALA A 156 -8.09 -29.48 -19.85
CA ALA A 156 -8.77 -29.16 -18.59
C ALA A 156 -7.82 -28.82 -17.42
N GLY A 157 -8.33 -28.03 -16.46
CA GLY A 157 -7.56 -27.57 -15.31
C GLY A 157 -6.99 -26.16 -15.50
N LEU A 158 -5.92 -25.83 -14.78
CA LEU A 158 -5.30 -24.50 -14.84
C LEU A 158 -4.74 -24.21 -16.24
N ASN A 159 -5.11 -23.05 -16.78
CA ASN A 159 -4.51 -22.51 -17.99
C ASN A 159 -3.15 -21.90 -17.63
N GLN A 160 -2.08 -22.69 -17.78
CA GLN A 160 -0.75 -22.31 -17.32
C GLN A 160 -0.19 -21.06 -18.01
N SER A 161 -0.52 -20.80 -19.28
CA SER A 161 -0.05 -19.59 -19.97
C SER A 161 -0.72 -18.34 -19.41
N ILE A 162 -2.02 -18.40 -19.12
CA ILE A 162 -2.78 -17.30 -18.51
C ILE A 162 -2.30 -17.07 -17.07
N VAL A 163 -2.20 -18.13 -16.26
CA VAL A 163 -1.71 -18.06 -14.87
C VAL A 163 -0.32 -17.44 -14.83
N THR A 164 0.60 -17.87 -15.71
CA THR A 164 1.94 -17.30 -15.80
C THR A 164 1.92 -15.83 -16.25
N GLY A 165 1.02 -15.46 -17.16
CA GLY A 165 0.87 -14.06 -17.57
C GLY A 165 0.39 -13.15 -16.44
N ILE A 166 -0.55 -13.64 -15.64
CA ILE A 166 -1.16 -12.86 -14.56
C ILE A 166 -0.23 -12.80 -13.34
N ILE A 167 0.21 -13.94 -12.82
CA ILE A 167 0.98 -14.01 -11.56
C ILE A 167 2.42 -13.56 -11.78
N ASP A 168 3.09 -14.17 -12.75
CA ASP A 168 4.54 -14.06 -12.96
C ASP A 168 4.95 -12.78 -13.69
N GLN A 169 3.98 -12.07 -14.28
CA GLN A 169 4.22 -10.82 -15.03
C GLN A 169 3.38 -9.67 -14.47
N ARG A 170 2.05 -9.66 -14.67
CA ARG A 170 1.19 -8.50 -14.33
C ARG A 170 1.23 -8.16 -12.84
N ILE A 171 0.86 -9.09 -11.98
CA ILE A 171 0.83 -8.89 -10.51
C ILE A 171 2.25 -8.67 -9.97
N ARG A 172 3.22 -9.46 -10.45
CA ARG A 172 4.62 -9.30 -10.03
C ARG A 172 5.17 -7.90 -10.36
N ASP A 173 4.94 -7.39 -11.57
CA ASP A 173 5.44 -6.08 -11.97
C ASP A 173 4.69 -4.97 -11.21
N ALA A 174 3.38 -5.10 -10.97
CA ALA A 174 2.61 -4.20 -10.11
C ALA A 174 3.18 -4.14 -8.69
N TYR A 175 3.46 -5.29 -8.07
CA TYR A 175 4.11 -5.38 -6.76
C TYR A 175 5.47 -4.67 -6.73
N VAL A 176 6.32 -4.92 -7.73
CA VAL A 176 7.63 -4.26 -7.81
C VAL A 176 7.47 -2.75 -7.95
N THR A 177 6.51 -2.29 -8.76
CA THR A 177 6.21 -0.87 -8.93
C THR A 177 5.75 -0.22 -7.62
N ILE A 178 4.72 -0.76 -6.96
CA ILE A 178 4.17 -0.14 -5.74
C ILE A 178 5.17 -0.17 -4.59
N LEU A 179 5.91 -1.28 -4.40
CA LEU A 179 6.96 -1.37 -3.39
C LEU A 179 8.06 -0.32 -3.63
N SER A 180 8.44 -0.11 -4.89
CA SER A 180 9.39 0.95 -5.24
C SER A 180 8.81 2.33 -4.98
N ALA A 181 7.53 2.58 -5.28
CA ALA A 181 6.90 3.88 -5.07
C ALA A 181 6.79 4.23 -3.57
N ILE A 182 6.26 3.31 -2.76
CA ILE A 182 6.17 3.44 -1.30
C ILE A 182 7.55 3.71 -0.70
N THR A 183 8.56 2.94 -1.11
CA THR A 183 9.94 3.11 -0.63
C THR A 183 10.47 4.50 -0.90
N GLU A 184 10.29 5.03 -2.13
CA GLU A 184 10.81 6.36 -2.48
C GLU A 184 10.00 7.49 -1.82
N ILE A 185 8.68 7.34 -1.65
CA ILE A 185 7.86 8.29 -0.88
C ILE A 185 8.39 8.36 0.57
N CYS A 186 8.57 7.22 1.23
CA CYS A 186 9.09 7.17 2.59
C CYS A 186 10.49 7.80 2.69
N LYS A 187 11.41 7.45 1.77
CA LYS A 187 12.75 8.06 1.74
C LYS A 187 12.73 9.57 1.53
N ALA A 188 11.84 10.08 0.69
CA ALA A 188 11.73 11.51 0.44
C ALA A 188 11.31 12.29 1.70
N HIS A 189 10.52 11.67 2.58
CA HIS A 189 10.07 12.28 3.83
C HIS A 189 11.01 12.05 5.02
N LEU A 190 11.60 10.85 5.13
CA LEU A 190 12.36 10.40 6.32
C LEU A 190 13.88 10.33 6.08
N GLY A 191 14.34 10.39 4.84
CA GLY A 191 15.75 10.19 4.47
C GLY A 191 16.20 8.72 4.45
N HIS A 192 15.34 7.78 4.85
CA HIS A 192 15.61 6.34 4.83
C HIS A 192 14.35 5.54 4.47
N PRO A 193 14.47 4.27 4.02
CA PRO A 193 13.31 3.42 3.82
C PRO A 193 12.64 3.08 5.16
N VAL A 194 11.32 2.88 5.12
CA VAL A 194 10.52 2.29 6.20
C VAL A 194 10.32 0.81 5.86
N PRO A 195 10.42 -0.12 6.83
CA PRO A 195 10.13 -1.53 6.58
C PRO A 195 8.73 -1.73 6.01
N ILE A 196 8.60 -2.55 4.96
CA ILE A 196 7.31 -2.93 4.40
C ILE A 196 7.01 -4.37 4.82
N VAL A 197 5.88 -4.58 5.47
CA VAL A 197 5.35 -5.89 5.84
C VAL A 197 4.20 -6.21 4.89
N ILE A 198 4.34 -7.31 4.15
CA ILE A 198 3.34 -7.72 3.17
C ILE A 198 2.46 -8.79 3.79
N HIS A 199 1.15 -8.59 3.75
CA HIS A 199 0.17 -9.62 4.08
C HIS A 199 0.13 -10.65 2.94
N GLY A 200 0.50 -11.89 3.26
CA GLY A 200 0.41 -13.01 2.35
C GLY A 200 -0.92 -13.74 2.49
N TYR A 201 -1.46 -14.21 1.38
CA TYR A 201 -2.64 -15.08 1.37
C TYR A 201 -2.24 -16.52 1.70
N ASP A 202 -3.06 -17.20 2.50
CA ASP A 202 -2.90 -18.63 2.78
C ASP A 202 -3.58 -19.50 1.70
N TYR A 203 -3.36 -20.81 1.74
CA TYR A 203 -3.98 -21.76 0.84
C TYR A 203 -5.50 -21.80 1.07
N PRO A 204 -6.32 -21.55 0.03
CA PRO A 204 -7.76 -21.68 0.19
C PRO A 204 -8.13 -23.15 0.49
N VAL A 205 -9.10 -23.35 1.38
CA VAL A 205 -9.70 -24.67 1.61
C VAL A 205 -10.85 -24.82 0.61
N PRO A 206 -10.74 -25.72 -0.39
CA PRO A 206 -11.75 -25.81 -1.47
C PRO A 206 -12.95 -26.65 -1.02
N ASP A 207 -13.64 -26.21 0.04
CA ASP A 207 -14.78 -26.93 0.63
C ASP A 207 -16.14 -26.26 0.36
N GLY A 208 -16.14 -25.14 -0.36
CA GLY A 208 -17.35 -24.41 -0.76
C GLY A 208 -18.00 -23.59 0.34
N ARG A 209 -17.33 -23.35 1.48
CA ARG A 209 -17.92 -22.62 2.62
C ARG A 209 -17.66 -21.12 2.63
N GLY A 210 -16.72 -20.62 1.82
CA GLY A 210 -16.38 -19.20 1.74
C GLY A 210 -15.60 -18.73 2.95
#